data_AF-A0AAU1NQY6-F1
#
_entry.id   AF-A0AAU1NQY6-F1
#
_cell.length_a   1.000
_cell.length_b   1.000
_cell.length_c   1.000
_cell.angle_alpha   90.00
_cell.angle_beta   90.00
_cell.angle_gamma   90.00
#
_symmetry.space_group_name_H-M   'P 1'
#
loop_
_entity.id
_entity.type
_entity.pdbx_description
1 polymer ?
#
loop_
_entity_poly.entity_id
_entity_poly.type
_entity_poly.pdbx_seq_one_letter_code
_entity_poly.pdbx_strand_id
1 'polypeptide(L)'
;MTRTALIRRLGRLRLRRSAAAVAALLLMGVAVDARAADVSSPDRPVRSAADATTVPARSVLPDTHPAPWVGAWTTALTPPGSSGQSAEGFTDRTLRMVVHLSAGGDQFRLRFSNAYGERPLDVGPVTVARRAKDAAVVPGTLRRATFLHEPSTTVPVGAEAVTDPVRLSVRADTDLVVSFRLPTTTGPTTWHPWASQTSYISTSGDHTADASGAAFPERTTSWFFLRAVDVAGARAAGTVVAFGDSITEGGATTTDANQRWPDVLARRLAQLPPSRRLSVVNAGIGGNRLLTDAGPTGAGANNLGRSAESRFDRDALTLPAVRDVIVSLGNNDLGSNAGVHPGEPLTASQLIAGFGRLAARARAAGARVHLATITPNGKLDARAEKIRTEVNQWIRSGDADGSVIDFDAAVRDPADPHRLLPAYNSGDTVHPNDAGLRAMAECVRLSTL
;
A
#
# COMPACT_ATOMS: atom_id res chain seq x y z
N MET A 1 9.77 30.01 -51.25
CA MET A 1 9.99 31.43 -51.65
C MET A 1 8.92 32.30 -51.02
N THR A 2 9.35 33.45 -50.55
CA THR A 2 8.68 34.50 -49.78
C THR A 2 7.65 35.31 -50.56
N ARG A 3 6.62 35.82 -49.86
CA ARG A 3 6.24 37.24 -49.75
C ARG A 3 4.77 37.36 -49.34
N THR A 4 4.52 37.68 -48.07
CA THR A 4 3.30 38.44 -47.71
C THR A 4 3.68 39.45 -46.64
N ALA A 5 4.16 40.60 -47.11
CA ALA A 5 4.44 41.78 -46.32
C ALA A 5 3.37 42.83 -46.63
N LEU A 6 2.34 42.89 -45.80
CA LEU A 6 1.39 44.00 -45.66
C LEU A 6 0.64 43.68 -44.35
N ILE A 7 1.04 44.18 -43.19
CA ILE A 7 0.55 45.44 -42.63
C ILE A 7 1.62 45.97 -41.66
N ARG A 8 2.42 46.93 -42.14
CA ARG A 8 3.13 47.92 -41.33
C ARG A 8 2.53 49.26 -41.72
N ARG A 9 1.63 49.81 -40.91
CA ARG A 9 1.34 51.24 -40.75
C ARG A 9 0.14 51.41 -39.84
N LEU A 10 0.40 51.74 -38.58
CA LEU A 10 -0.27 52.76 -37.77
C LEU A 10 0.30 52.63 -36.35
N GLY A 11 0.85 53.72 -35.81
CA GLY A 11 1.45 53.73 -34.46
C GLY A 11 2.72 54.56 -34.33
N ARG A 12 2.79 55.73 -34.98
CA ARG A 12 3.70 56.80 -34.55
C ARG A 12 2.97 57.61 -33.47
N LEU A 13 3.50 57.72 -32.26
CA LEU A 13 4.15 58.94 -31.73
C LEU A 13 4.35 58.86 -30.20
N ARG A 14 5.62 59.05 -29.83
CA ARG A 14 6.25 59.47 -28.57
C ARG A 14 5.34 60.17 -27.53
N LEU A 15 5.52 59.86 -26.24
CA LEU A 15 6.23 60.71 -25.25
C LEU A 15 6.26 60.07 -23.83
N ARG A 16 7.46 60.02 -23.24
CA ARG A 16 7.83 60.25 -21.83
C ARG A 16 6.90 59.71 -20.71
N ARG A 17 7.43 58.83 -19.85
CA ARG A 17 7.61 59.11 -18.40
C ARG A 17 8.44 58.03 -17.71
N SER A 18 9.29 58.51 -16.81
CA SER A 18 10.37 57.82 -16.12
C SER A 18 9.92 57.22 -14.79
N ALA A 19 10.73 56.26 -14.32
CA ALA A 19 11.24 56.09 -12.95
C ALA A 19 10.27 55.99 -11.75
N ALA A 20 10.47 54.88 -11.02
CA ALA A 20 10.59 54.77 -9.57
C ALA A 20 9.64 55.61 -8.67
N ALA A 21 8.74 54.93 -7.97
CA ALA A 21 8.38 55.25 -6.58
C ALA A 21 7.39 54.20 -6.04
N VAL A 22 7.82 53.38 -5.07
CA VAL A 22 7.02 53.09 -3.87
C VAL A 22 7.97 53.06 -2.67
N ALA A 23 7.98 54.18 -1.96
CA ALA A 23 8.43 54.41 -0.60
C ALA A 23 7.31 55.27 0.01
N ALA A 24 6.91 55.23 1.28
CA ALA A 24 7.31 54.45 2.45
C ALA A 24 6.33 54.80 3.61
N LEU A 25 6.72 54.36 4.82
CA LEU A 25 6.58 55.01 6.15
C LEU A 25 5.38 54.57 7.02
N LEU A 26 5.48 54.38 8.35
CA LEU A 26 6.48 54.58 9.43
C LEU A 26 6.13 53.59 10.58
N LEU A 27 7.05 52.89 11.25
CA LEU A 27 8.03 53.29 12.29
C LEU A 27 7.46 53.41 13.72
N MET A 28 8.02 52.61 14.64
CA MET A 28 8.45 53.01 16.01
C MET A 28 9.29 51.88 16.65
N GLY A 29 10.61 52.12 16.80
CA GLY A 29 11.41 51.59 17.93
C GLY A 29 11.03 52.38 19.19
N VAL A 30 11.43 52.08 20.43
CA VAL A 30 12.71 51.71 21.06
C VAL A 30 12.29 51.16 22.45
N ALA A 31 12.90 50.14 23.07
CA ALA A 31 14.11 50.27 23.88
C ALA A 31 14.53 48.90 24.45
N VAL A 32 15.83 48.64 24.39
CA VAL A 32 16.53 47.69 25.25
C VAL A 32 16.84 48.43 26.55
N ASP A 33 16.48 47.84 27.69
CA ASP A 33 17.10 48.20 28.96
C ASP A 33 17.34 46.94 29.77
N ALA A 34 18.62 46.69 30.05
CA ALA A 34 19.11 45.63 30.91
C ALA A 34 19.48 46.27 32.24
N ARG A 35 18.75 45.94 33.31
CA ARG A 35 19.27 46.06 34.68
C ARG A 35 18.84 44.87 35.51
N ALA A 36 19.85 44.28 36.13
CA ALA A 36 19.77 43.21 37.11
C ALA A 36 18.97 43.62 38.34
N ALA A 37 18.19 42.69 38.88
CA ALA A 37 17.87 42.63 40.28
C ALA A 37 17.86 41.16 40.72
N ASP A 38 18.88 40.86 41.51
CA ASP A 38 19.14 39.65 42.26
C ASP A 38 18.07 39.51 43.36
N VAL A 39 17.34 38.39 43.39
CA VAL A 39 16.66 37.89 44.60
C VAL A 39 16.77 36.37 44.64
N SER A 40 17.63 35.95 45.56
CA SER A 40 17.85 34.64 46.14
C SER A 40 16.62 33.77 46.46
N SER A 41 16.67 32.51 45.98
CA SER A 41 16.36 31.20 46.61
C SER A 41 15.06 30.94 47.44
N PRO A 42 14.61 29.68 47.64
CA PRO A 42 15.27 28.40 47.38
C PRO A 42 14.45 27.30 46.64
N ASP A 43 15.23 26.35 46.12
CA ASP A 43 14.95 24.94 45.81
C ASP A 43 13.57 24.35 46.11
N ARG A 44 12.92 23.83 45.06
CA ARG A 44 12.26 22.51 45.10
C ARG A 44 12.16 21.91 43.68
N PRO A 45 12.54 20.63 43.49
CA PRO A 45 12.68 20.04 42.17
C PRO A 45 11.33 19.75 41.54
N VAL A 46 11.11 20.25 40.32
CA VAL A 46 10.04 19.79 39.44
C VAL A 46 10.39 18.36 39.03
N ARG A 47 9.67 17.39 39.60
CA ARG A 47 9.75 15.99 39.22
C ARG A 47 9.30 15.84 37.78
N SER A 48 10.19 15.25 36.98
CA SER A 48 9.89 14.61 35.69
C SER A 48 8.66 13.71 35.83
N ALA A 49 7.57 14.04 35.13
CA ALA A 49 6.43 13.16 34.95
C ALA A 49 6.74 12.20 33.78
N ALA A 50 7.71 11.31 34.00
CA ALA A 50 7.83 10.06 33.28
C ALA A 50 6.97 9.04 34.03
N ASP A 51 5.70 8.92 33.65
CA ASP A 51 4.87 7.74 33.92
C ASP A 51 3.71 7.70 32.93
N ALA A 52 4.04 7.46 31.66
CA ALA A 52 3.07 6.89 30.74
C ALA A 52 2.98 5.40 31.09
N THR A 53 2.04 5.05 31.98
CA THR A 53 1.63 3.68 32.21
C THR A 53 1.15 3.10 30.88
N THR A 54 2.02 2.30 30.28
CA THR A 54 1.76 1.50 29.11
C THR A 54 0.70 0.48 29.51
N VAL A 55 -0.55 0.75 29.16
CA VAL A 55 -1.58 -0.29 29.17
C VAL A 55 -1.18 -1.29 28.07
N PRO A 56 -0.84 -2.55 28.38
CA PRO A 56 -0.55 -3.50 27.34
C PRO A 56 -1.84 -3.73 26.57
N ALA A 57 -1.82 -3.49 25.26
CA ALA A 57 -2.87 -3.92 24.35
C ALA A 57 -2.91 -5.46 24.38
N ARG A 58 -3.68 -6.01 25.30
CA ARG A 58 -3.91 -7.44 25.42
C ARG A 58 -5.04 -7.81 24.47
N SER A 59 -4.69 -8.23 23.27
CA SER A 59 -5.57 -9.10 22.46
C SER A 59 -4.75 -10.30 22.01
N VAL A 60 -4.64 -11.27 22.91
CA VAL A 60 -4.30 -12.64 22.54
C VAL A 60 -5.36 -13.50 23.22
N LEU A 61 -6.52 -13.62 22.59
CA LEU A 61 -7.24 -14.87 22.71
C LEU A 61 -6.55 -15.84 21.73
N PRO A 62 -6.06 -17.00 22.19
CA PRO A 62 -5.66 -18.06 21.27
C PRO A 62 -6.88 -18.44 20.43
N ASP A 63 -6.72 -18.45 19.10
CA ASP A 63 -7.75 -18.84 18.12
C ASP A 63 -8.15 -20.30 18.40
N THR A 64 -9.20 -20.52 19.20
CA THR A 64 -9.77 -21.85 19.51
C THR A 64 -10.85 -22.25 18.50
N HIS A 65 -10.60 -22.04 17.20
CA HIS A 65 -11.55 -22.40 16.13
C HIS A 65 -11.08 -23.54 15.21
N PRO A 66 -12.01 -24.38 14.69
CA PRO A 66 -11.74 -25.75 14.22
C PRO A 66 -11.29 -25.88 12.75
N ALA A 67 -10.71 -24.84 12.16
CA ALA A 67 -10.05 -24.91 10.85
C ALA A 67 -9.00 -23.79 10.71
N PRO A 68 -7.78 -24.08 10.22
CA PRO A 68 -6.76 -23.04 10.06
C PRO A 68 -7.18 -22.05 8.96
N TRP A 69 -7.21 -20.76 9.30
CA TRP A 69 -7.40 -19.66 8.34
C TRP A 69 -6.14 -19.47 7.49
N VAL A 70 -6.31 -19.12 6.23
CA VAL A 70 -5.23 -18.64 5.34
C VAL A 70 -5.64 -17.31 4.70
N GLY A 71 -4.68 -16.45 4.39
CA GLY A 71 -4.97 -15.17 3.73
C GLY A 71 -5.29 -15.42 2.27
N ALA A 72 -6.48 -15.06 1.79
CA ALA A 72 -6.85 -15.17 0.37
C ALA A 72 -6.64 -13.85 -0.38
N TRP A 73 -6.70 -12.74 0.32
CA TRP A 73 -6.43 -11.41 -0.22
C TRP A 73 -6.03 -10.49 0.92
N THR A 74 -5.13 -9.55 0.65
CA THR A 74 -4.83 -8.43 1.53
C THR A 74 -4.53 -7.20 0.67
N THR A 75 -4.63 -6.03 1.28
CA THR A 75 -3.95 -4.83 0.80
C THR A 75 -3.23 -4.15 1.96
N ALA A 76 -2.13 -3.48 1.67
CA ALA A 76 -1.46 -2.61 2.63
C ALA A 76 -2.08 -1.20 2.55
N LEU A 77 -2.53 -0.69 3.69
CA LEU A 77 -3.21 0.60 3.78
C LEU A 77 -2.21 1.73 4.08
N THR A 78 -2.52 2.93 3.57
CA THR A 78 -1.78 4.18 3.74
C THR A 78 -2.63 5.22 4.48
N PRO A 79 -1.99 6.26 5.05
CA PRO A 79 -2.71 7.45 5.48
C PRO A 79 -3.51 8.10 4.33
N PRO A 80 -4.53 8.93 4.64
CA PRO A 80 -5.27 9.67 3.63
C PRO A 80 -4.34 10.55 2.79
N GLY A 81 -4.76 10.82 1.55
CA GLY A 81 -4.15 11.86 0.74
C GLY A 81 -4.44 13.25 1.31
N SER A 82 -3.81 14.28 0.75
CA SER A 82 -4.09 15.69 1.09
C SER A 82 -5.26 16.28 0.28
N SER A 83 -5.86 15.53 -0.64
CA SER A 83 -7.05 15.90 -1.40
C SER A 83 -7.80 14.66 -1.91
N GLY A 84 -9.01 14.87 -2.46
CA GLY A 84 -9.83 13.82 -3.05
C GLY A 84 -10.54 12.94 -2.00
N GLN A 85 -11.08 11.81 -2.46
CA GLN A 85 -12.02 11.01 -1.67
C GLN A 85 -11.46 10.53 -0.33
N SER A 86 -10.16 10.19 -0.25
CA SER A 86 -9.56 9.75 1.00
C SER A 86 -9.33 10.88 2.00
N ALA A 87 -9.15 12.11 1.54
CA ALA A 87 -9.04 13.30 2.38
C ALA A 87 -10.42 13.75 2.89
N GLU A 88 -11.43 13.67 2.03
CA GLU A 88 -12.81 14.09 2.34
C GLU A 88 -13.57 13.05 3.18
N GLY A 89 -13.33 11.76 2.92
CA GLY A 89 -14.05 10.66 3.53
C GLY A 89 -15.38 10.34 2.85
N PHE A 90 -16.26 9.70 3.60
CA PHE A 90 -17.60 9.31 3.14
C PHE A 90 -18.65 9.67 4.20
N THR A 91 -19.86 9.96 3.74
CA THR A 91 -21.03 10.18 4.61
C THR A 91 -22.24 9.47 4.02
N ASP A 92 -22.80 8.54 4.78
CA ASP A 92 -23.99 7.75 4.42
C ASP A 92 -23.86 7.09 3.04
N ARG A 93 -22.76 6.37 2.78
CA ARG A 93 -22.54 5.65 1.51
C ARG A 93 -22.33 4.17 1.75
N THR A 94 -22.64 3.36 0.75
CA THR A 94 -22.18 1.98 0.66
C THR A 94 -20.98 1.89 -0.27
N LEU A 95 -19.89 1.33 0.25
CA LEU A 95 -18.72 0.99 -0.54
C LEU A 95 -18.80 -0.45 -1.00
N ARG A 96 -18.53 -0.71 -2.28
CA ARG A 96 -18.51 -2.05 -2.88
C ARG A 96 -17.14 -2.33 -3.44
N MET A 97 -16.33 -3.01 -2.63
CA MET A 97 -14.94 -3.35 -2.93
C MET A 97 -14.88 -4.69 -3.66
N VAL A 98 -14.28 -4.69 -4.85
CA VAL A 98 -13.97 -5.93 -5.59
C VAL A 98 -12.57 -6.37 -5.19
N VAL A 99 -12.40 -7.63 -4.80
CA VAL A 99 -11.09 -8.20 -4.43
C VAL A 99 -10.87 -9.52 -5.16
N HIS A 100 -9.66 -9.71 -5.67
CA HIS A 100 -9.28 -10.93 -6.39
C HIS A 100 -8.62 -11.93 -5.45
N LEU A 101 -9.25 -13.10 -5.24
CA LEU A 101 -8.83 -14.07 -4.24
C LEU A 101 -7.76 -15.01 -4.81
N SER A 102 -6.62 -15.13 -4.14
CA SER A 102 -5.58 -16.12 -4.49
C SER A 102 -5.88 -17.53 -3.99
N ALA A 103 -6.75 -17.66 -2.99
CA ALA A 103 -7.20 -18.94 -2.45
C ALA A 103 -8.73 -18.99 -2.33
N GLY A 104 -9.27 -20.19 -2.59
CA GLY A 104 -10.68 -20.50 -2.36
C GLY A 104 -10.90 -21.19 -1.02
N GLY A 105 -12.16 -21.19 -0.58
CA GLY A 105 -12.60 -21.81 0.67
C GLY A 105 -14.13 -21.90 0.72
N ASP A 106 -14.67 -22.43 1.81
CA ASP A 106 -16.10 -22.53 2.06
C ASP A 106 -16.60 -21.51 3.11
N GLN A 107 -15.68 -20.90 3.84
CA GLN A 107 -15.91 -19.84 4.81
C GLN A 107 -14.86 -18.75 4.64
N PHE A 108 -15.25 -17.51 4.88
CA PHE A 108 -14.31 -16.40 4.99
C PHE A 108 -14.66 -15.45 6.12
N ARG A 109 -13.66 -14.70 6.57
CA ARG A 109 -13.83 -13.55 7.46
C ARG A 109 -13.17 -12.32 6.84
N LEU A 110 -13.77 -11.17 7.07
CA LEU A 110 -13.29 -9.88 6.56
C LEU A 110 -12.59 -9.13 7.69
N ARG A 111 -11.49 -8.45 7.37
CA ARG A 111 -10.82 -7.53 8.32
C ARG A 111 -10.97 -6.10 7.83
N PHE A 112 -11.59 -5.27 8.67
CA PHE A 112 -11.71 -3.83 8.46
C PHE A 112 -10.70 -3.12 9.37
N SER A 113 -10.07 -2.07 8.87
CA SER A 113 -9.06 -1.31 9.58
C SER A 113 -9.44 0.16 9.62
N ASN A 114 -9.16 0.79 10.77
CA ASN A 114 -9.20 2.24 10.97
C ASN A 114 -7.79 2.75 11.38
N ALA A 115 -6.74 2.18 10.77
CA ALA A 115 -5.35 2.44 11.15
C ALA A 115 -4.93 3.92 11.08
N TYR A 116 -5.52 4.69 10.16
CA TYR A 116 -5.14 6.07 9.87
C TYR A 116 -6.33 7.05 9.87
N GLY A 117 -7.51 6.65 10.37
CA GLY A 117 -8.62 7.57 10.53
C GLY A 117 -8.44 8.45 11.77
N GLU A 118 -9.17 9.57 11.81
CA GLU A 118 -9.08 10.55 12.90
C GLU A 118 -10.21 10.42 13.93
N ARG A 119 -11.14 9.49 13.71
CA ARG A 119 -12.32 9.23 14.56
C ARG A 119 -12.74 7.76 14.48
N PRO A 120 -13.56 7.28 15.43
CA PRO A 120 -14.14 5.94 15.33
C PRO A 120 -14.88 5.76 14.00
N LEU A 121 -14.69 4.60 13.37
CA LEU A 121 -15.29 4.24 12.09
C LEU A 121 -16.52 3.38 12.34
N ASP A 122 -17.71 3.88 12.00
CA ASP A 122 -18.91 3.07 12.02
C ASP A 122 -19.00 2.26 10.73
N VAL A 123 -18.91 0.94 10.86
CA VAL A 123 -19.18 -0.01 9.77
C VAL A 123 -20.58 -0.55 9.99
N GLY A 124 -21.50 -0.14 9.12
CA GLY A 124 -22.89 -0.59 9.09
C GLY A 124 -23.04 -2.03 8.57
N PRO A 125 -24.20 -2.38 8.00
CA PRO A 125 -24.39 -3.68 7.36
C PRO A 125 -23.27 -4.02 6.36
N VAL A 126 -22.83 -5.28 6.39
CA VAL A 126 -21.80 -5.81 5.50
C VAL A 126 -22.35 -7.02 4.76
N THR A 127 -22.11 -7.06 3.45
CA THR A 127 -22.44 -8.21 2.60
C THR A 127 -21.26 -8.63 1.74
N VAL A 128 -21.33 -9.87 1.31
CA VAL A 128 -20.32 -10.55 0.51
C VAL A 128 -21.01 -11.37 -0.56
N ALA A 129 -20.46 -11.39 -1.75
CA ALA A 129 -21.02 -12.15 -2.86
C ALA A 129 -19.96 -12.49 -3.90
N ARG A 130 -20.25 -13.47 -4.74
CA ARG A 130 -19.43 -13.71 -5.94
C ARG A 130 -19.71 -12.62 -6.95
N ARG A 131 -18.66 -12.07 -7.58
CA ARG A 131 -18.83 -11.07 -8.64
C ARG A 131 -19.49 -11.72 -9.87
N ALA A 132 -20.45 -11.01 -10.46
CA ALA A 132 -20.97 -11.33 -11.78
C ALA A 132 -20.21 -10.52 -12.85
N LYS A 133 -20.65 -9.28 -13.10
CA LYS A 133 -20.03 -8.35 -14.03
C LYS A 133 -20.12 -6.94 -13.44
N ASP A 134 -19.07 -6.14 -13.62
CA ASP A 134 -19.00 -4.79 -13.08
C ASP A 134 -19.30 -4.80 -11.56
N ALA A 135 -20.24 -3.97 -11.10
CA ALA A 135 -20.71 -3.91 -9.72
C ALA A 135 -21.76 -4.98 -9.37
N ALA A 136 -22.25 -5.74 -10.36
CA ALA A 136 -23.29 -6.74 -10.14
C ALA A 136 -22.72 -8.01 -9.49
N VAL A 137 -23.54 -8.65 -8.67
CA VAL A 137 -23.19 -9.90 -7.98
C VAL A 137 -24.02 -11.07 -8.49
N VAL A 138 -23.49 -12.29 -8.35
CA VAL A 138 -24.19 -13.50 -8.80
C VAL A 138 -25.42 -13.75 -7.92
N PRO A 139 -26.63 -13.91 -8.51
CA PRO A 139 -27.85 -14.22 -7.76
C PRO A 139 -27.69 -15.43 -6.82
N GLY A 140 -28.27 -15.35 -5.62
CA GLY A 140 -28.21 -16.42 -4.61
C GLY A 140 -26.87 -16.55 -3.87
N THR A 141 -25.84 -15.76 -4.21
CA THR A 141 -24.53 -15.81 -3.54
C THR A 141 -24.34 -14.75 -2.45
N LEU A 142 -25.23 -13.76 -2.38
CA LEU A 142 -25.16 -12.70 -1.37
C LEU A 142 -25.34 -13.29 0.04
N ARG A 143 -24.40 -12.99 0.93
CA ARG A 143 -24.47 -13.32 2.35
C ARG A 143 -24.22 -12.07 3.17
N ARG A 144 -24.81 -12.02 4.35
CA ARG A 144 -24.50 -11.00 5.36
C ARG A 144 -23.28 -11.45 6.15
N ALA A 145 -22.40 -10.50 6.46
CA ALA A 145 -21.36 -10.65 7.47
C ALA A 145 -21.79 -9.91 8.74
N THR A 146 -21.41 -10.44 9.90
CA THR A 146 -21.74 -9.88 11.21
C THR A 146 -20.48 -9.71 12.05
N PHE A 147 -20.58 -8.96 13.15
CA PHE A 147 -19.52 -8.77 14.12
C PHE A 147 -20.07 -9.20 15.49
N LEU A 148 -19.60 -10.32 16.04
CA LEU A 148 -20.15 -10.86 17.29
C LEU A 148 -21.68 -11.01 17.21
N HIS A 149 -22.19 -11.47 16.07
CA HIS A 149 -23.60 -11.62 15.69
C HIS A 149 -24.37 -10.32 15.41
N GLU A 150 -23.73 -9.15 15.52
CA GLU A 150 -24.35 -7.85 15.21
C GLU A 150 -24.19 -7.46 13.72
N PRO A 151 -25.14 -6.70 13.14
CA PRO A 151 -25.05 -6.21 11.75
C PRO A 151 -23.89 -5.26 11.50
N SER A 152 -23.40 -4.61 12.54
CA SER A 152 -22.56 -3.43 12.46
C SER A 152 -21.58 -3.40 13.63
N THR A 153 -20.53 -2.60 13.49
CA THR A 153 -19.54 -2.37 14.54
C THR A 153 -18.95 -0.98 14.45
N THR A 154 -18.36 -0.50 15.53
CA THR A 154 -17.56 0.73 15.54
C THR A 154 -16.10 0.33 15.76
N VAL A 155 -15.23 0.71 14.81
CA VAL A 155 -13.79 0.43 14.86
C VAL A 155 -13.06 1.64 15.43
N PRO A 156 -12.43 1.55 16.62
CA PRO A 156 -11.65 2.65 17.18
C PRO A 156 -10.51 3.10 16.26
N VAL A 157 -10.05 4.34 16.44
CA VAL A 157 -8.85 4.86 15.75
C VAL A 157 -7.66 3.94 16.03
N GLY A 158 -6.93 3.56 14.98
CA GLY A 158 -5.77 2.68 15.08
C GLY A 158 -6.10 1.19 15.22
N ALA A 159 -7.38 0.81 15.26
CA ALA A 159 -7.82 -0.57 15.50
C ALA A 159 -8.29 -1.29 14.22
N GLU A 160 -8.52 -2.59 14.36
CA GLU A 160 -9.16 -3.44 13.36
C GLU A 160 -10.39 -4.14 13.95
N ALA A 161 -11.35 -4.46 13.09
CA ALA A 161 -12.48 -5.34 13.39
C ALA A 161 -12.52 -6.51 12.41
N VAL A 162 -12.91 -7.68 12.91
CA VAL A 162 -12.99 -8.92 12.13
C VAL A 162 -14.43 -9.42 12.19
N THR A 163 -14.98 -9.81 11.05
CA THR A 163 -16.33 -10.38 11.01
C THR A 163 -16.35 -11.80 11.57
N ASP A 164 -17.54 -12.24 12.00
CA ASP A 164 -17.82 -13.66 12.19
C ASP A 164 -17.61 -14.43 10.86
N PRO A 165 -17.38 -15.76 10.90
CA PRO A 165 -17.23 -16.57 9.70
C PRO A 165 -18.50 -16.55 8.83
N VAL A 166 -18.34 -16.23 7.54
CA VAL A 166 -19.42 -16.22 6.57
C VAL A 166 -19.31 -17.44 5.65
N ARG A 167 -20.38 -18.24 5.56
CA ARG A 167 -20.43 -19.42 4.69
C ARG A 167 -20.78 -19.02 3.24
N LEU A 168 -19.80 -19.09 2.36
CA LEU A 168 -19.96 -18.98 0.92
C LEU A 168 -18.76 -19.63 0.22
N SER A 169 -19.03 -20.61 -0.62
CA SER A 169 -17.97 -21.29 -1.37
C SER A 169 -17.46 -20.44 -2.53
N VAL A 170 -16.15 -20.20 -2.52
CA VAL A 170 -15.42 -19.45 -3.56
C VAL A 170 -14.21 -20.24 -4.03
N ARG A 171 -13.83 -20.06 -5.30
CA ARG A 171 -12.63 -20.69 -5.87
C ARG A 171 -11.47 -19.70 -5.80
N ALA A 172 -10.24 -20.23 -5.80
CA ALA A 172 -9.06 -19.41 -6.09
C ALA A 172 -9.18 -18.79 -7.49
N ASP A 173 -8.50 -17.68 -7.72
CA ASP A 173 -8.49 -16.93 -8.98
C ASP A 173 -9.91 -16.45 -9.37
N THR A 174 -10.69 -16.00 -8.37
CA THR A 174 -12.03 -15.42 -8.58
C THR A 174 -12.23 -14.14 -7.77
N ASP A 175 -13.12 -13.29 -8.26
CA ASP A 175 -13.45 -12.02 -7.60
C ASP A 175 -14.56 -12.20 -6.54
N LEU A 176 -14.29 -11.69 -5.35
CA LEU A 176 -15.26 -11.49 -4.29
C LEU A 176 -15.68 -10.01 -4.27
N VAL A 177 -16.97 -9.76 -4.07
CA VAL A 177 -17.52 -8.42 -3.87
C VAL A 177 -17.88 -8.27 -2.41
N VAL A 178 -17.28 -7.30 -1.74
CA VAL A 178 -17.55 -6.93 -0.35
C VAL A 178 -18.24 -5.58 -0.34
N SER A 179 -19.50 -5.53 0.11
CA SER A 179 -20.22 -4.26 0.27
C SER A 179 -20.40 -3.93 1.74
N PHE A 180 -20.14 -2.68 2.14
CA PHE A 180 -20.35 -2.23 3.51
C PHE A 180 -20.83 -0.79 3.56
N ARG A 181 -21.75 -0.49 4.47
CA ARG A 181 -22.28 0.86 4.67
C ARG A 181 -21.41 1.65 5.65
N LEU A 182 -21.24 2.93 5.37
CA LEU A 182 -20.63 3.94 6.23
C LEU A 182 -21.73 4.95 6.60
N PRO A 183 -22.49 4.71 7.70
CA PRO A 183 -23.69 5.48 8.03
C PRO A 183 -23.39 6.89 8.56
N THR A 184 -22.17 7.12 9.06
CA THR A 184 -21.72 8.39 9.63
C THR A 184 -20.53 8.93 8.84
N THR A 185 -20.25 10.23 9.01
CA THR A 185 -19.10 10.87 8.37
C THR A 185 -17.79 10.29 8.87
N THR A 186 -16.99 9.71 7.97
CA THR A 186 -15.70 9.09 8.32
C THR A 186 -14.59 10.12 8.55
N GLY A 187 -14.65 11.27 7.87
CA GLY A 187 -13.50 12.17 7.73
C GLY A 187 -12.36 11.54 6.92
N PRO A 188 -11.15 12.12 6.96
CA PRO A 188 -9.96 11.56 6.32
C PRO A 188 -9.76 10.09 6.69
N THR A 189 -9.52 9.24 5.69
CA THR A 189 -9.63 7.79 5.83
C THR A 189 -8.36 7.01 5.46
N THR A 190 -8.20 5.86 6.12
CA THR A 190 -7.28 4.80 5.72
C THR A 190 -7.70 4.16 4.39
N TRP A 191 -6.76 4.08 3.45
CA TRP A 191 -7.06 3.65 2.09
C TRP A 191 -5.84 3.04 1.41
N HIS A 192 -6.06 2.47 0.23
CA HIS A 192 -5.02 2.01 -0.66
C HIS A 192 -5.25 2.67 -2.03
N PRO A 193 -4.39 3.60 -2.46
CA PRO A 193 -4.67 4.48 -3.59
C PRO A 193 -4.70 3.78 -4.96
N TRP A 194 -3.85 2.78 -5.18
CA TRP A 194 -3.60 2.21 -6.52
C TRP A 194 -3.86 0.70 -6.57
N ALA A 195 -5.10 0.29 -6.31
CA ALA A 195 -5.51 -1.11 -6.29
C ALA A 195 -5.38 -1.82 -7.65
N SER A 196 -5.38 -1.06 -8.75
CA SER A 196 -5.52 -1.58 -10.12
C SER A 196 -6.73 -2.51 -10.30
N GLN A 197 -7.76 -2.31 -9.48
CA GLN A 197 -9.01 -3.05 -9.45
C GLN A 197 -10.18 -2.07 -9.30
N THR A 198 -11.13 -2.12 -10.21
CA THR A 198 -12.34 -1.30 -10.17
C THR A 198 -13.25 -1.74 -9.03
N SER A 199 -13.50 -0.83 -8.11
CA SER A 199 -14.49 -0.89 -7.05
C SER A 199 -15.49 0.26 -7.20
N TYR A 200 -16.54 0.27 -6.38
CA TYR A 200 -17.67 1.16 -6.60
C TYR A 200 -18.17 1.84 -5.33
N ILE A 201 -18.74 3.03 -5.49
CA ILE A 201 -19.31 3.84 -4.42
C ILE A 201 -20.79 4.08 -4.78
N SER A 202 -21.68 3.87 -3.81
CA SER A 202 -23.12 3.99 -4.02
C SER A 202 -23.62 5.43 -3.99
N THR A 203 -24.89 5.65 -4.32
CA THR A 203 -25.68 6.78 -3.82
C THR A 203 -25.83 6.75 -2.30
N SER A 204 -26.46 7.77 -1.70
CA SER A 204 -26.67 7.81 -0.24
C SER A 204 -27.51 6.61 0.24
N GLY A 205 -27.14 6.01 1.36
CA GLY A 205 -27.91 4.97 2.04
C GLY A 205 -27.30 3.57 2.01
N ASP A 206 -28.11 2.61 2.45
CA ASP A 206 -27.77 1.18 2.47
C ASP A 206 -28.10 0.52 1.14
N HIS A 207 -27.06 0.20 0.37
CA HIS A 207 -27.13 -0.52 -0.89
C HIS A 207 -26.38 -1.86 -0.82
N THR A 208 -26.12 -2.36 0.40
CA THR A 208 -25.33 -3.56 0.61
C THR A 208 -26.01 -4.81 0.05
N ALA A 209 -27.35 -4.83 0.00
CA ALA A 209 -28.14 -5.92 -0.55
C ALA A 209 -28.41 -5.81 -2.08
N ASP A 210 -28.05 -4.70 -2.72
CA ASP A 210 -28.44 -4.43 -4.11
C ASP A 210 -27.63 -5.25 -5.11
N ALA A 211 -28.27 -6.20 -5.78
CA ALA A 211 -27.56 -7.17 -6.61
C ALA A 211 -27.12 -6.64 -7.99
N SER A 212 -27.85 -5.70 -8.59
CA SER A 212 -27.67 -5.27 -9.99
C SER A 212 -26.52 -4.30 -10.22
N GLY A 213 -26.00 -3.67 -9.16
CA GLY A 213 -24.99 -2.61 -9.25
C GLY A 213 -25.54 -1.24 -9.64
N ALA A 214 -26.84 -1.10 -9.94
CA ALA A 214 -27.45 0.16 -10.39
C ALA A 214 -27.32 1.31 -9.37
N ALA A 215 -27.27 0.99 -8.08
CA ALA A 215 -27.07 1.96 -7.01
C ALA A 215 -25.62 2.45 -6.87
N PHE A 216 -24.69 1.99 -7.73
CA PHE A 216 -23.26 2.26 -7.66
C PHE A 216 -22.76 3.04 -8.88
N PRO A 217 -23.12 4.34 -9.01
CA PRO A 217 -22.78 5.14 -10.18
C PRO A 217 -21.29 5.50 -10.26
N GLU A 218 -20.59 5.54 -9.12
CA GLU A 218 -19.21 5.98 -9.02
C GLU A 218 -18.25 4.80 -9.05
N ARG A 219 -17.13 4.97 -9.76
CA ARG A 219 -16.04 3.99 -9.86
C ARG A 219 -14.79 4.54 -9.20
N THR A 220 -14.03 3.65 -8.59
CA THR A 220 -12.71 3.94 -8.02
C THR A 220 -11.76 2.78 -8.29
N THR A 221 -10.48 3.06 -8.43
CA THR A 221 -9.41 2.05 -8.48
C THR A 221 -8.62 2.03 -7.17
N SER A 222 -9.28 2.38 -6.07
CA SER A 222 -8.74 2.37 -4.72
C SER A 222 -9.58 1.44 -3.83
N TRP A 223 -8.95 0.93 -2.76
CA TRP A 223 -9.67 0.24 -1.68
C TRP A 223 -9.70 1.11 -0.44
N PHE A 224 -10.79 1.04 0.32
CA PHE A 224 -10.97 1.80 1.56
C PHE A 224 -11.35 0.84 2.67
N PHE A 225 -10.74 1.01 3.86
CA PHE A 225 -11.03 0.30 5.12
C PHE A 225 -10.86 -1.24 5.12
N LEU A 226 -11.26 -1.95 4.07
CA LEU A 226 -11.09 -3.40 3.93
C LEU A 226 -9.60 -3.71 3.76
N ARG A 227 -9.05 -4.43 4.74
CA ARG A 227 -7.62 -4.77 4.79
C ARG A 227 -7.34 -6.18 4.28
N ALA A 228 -8.16 -7.15 4.67
CA ALA A 228 -7.91 -8.55 4.35
C ALA A 228 -9.19 -9.38 4.22
N VAL A 229 -9.08 -10.45 3.44
CA VAL A 229 -10.03 -11.56 3.38
C VAL A 229 -9.28 -12.84 3.71
N ASP A 230 -9.66 -13.47 4.82
CA ASP A 230 -9.14 -14.78 5.21
C ASP A 230 -10.16 -15.85 4.82
N VAL A 231 -9.68 -17.02 4.39
CA VAL A 231 -10.53 -18.17 4.04
C VAL A 231 -10.21 -19.38 4.92
N ALA A 232 -11.24 -20.11 5.31
CA ALA A 232 -11.16 -21.42 5.95
C ALA A 232 -11.69 -22.50 5.00
N GLY A 233 -11.39 -23.77 5.32
CA GLY A 233 -11.64 -24.88 4.40
C GLY A 233 -10.80 -24.82 3.12
N ALA A 234 -9.74 -24.00 3.14
CA ALA A 234 -8.87 -23.79 2.01
C ALA A 234 -8.05 -25.04 1.70
N ARG A 235 -7.81 -25.29 0.41
CA ARG A 235 -6.85 -26.30 -0.04
C ARG A 235 -5.43 -25.73 -0.15
N ALA A 236 -5.12 -24.68 0.61
CA ALA A 236 -3.80 -24.07 0.66
C ALA A 236 -3.15 -24.37 2.02
N ALA A 237 -1.87 -24.72 2.01
CA ALA A 237 -1.09 -25.12 3.17
C ALA A 237 -0.48 -23.94 3.95
N GLY A 238 -0.74 -22.70 3.53
CA GLY A 238 -0.21 -21.48 4.13
C GLY A 238 -0.28 -20.29 3.18
N THR A 239 0.17 -19.14 3.68
CA THR A 239 0.14 -17.84 3.01
C THR A 239 1.55 -17.38 2.65
N VAL A 240 1.75 -17.01 1.38
CA VAL A 240 2.92 -16.27 0.89
C VAL A 240 2.56 -14.79 0.84
N VAL A 241 3.34 -13.94 1.48
CA VAL A 241 3.16 -12.49 1.42
C VAL A 241 4.12 -11.89 0.40
N ALA A 242 3.59 -11.25 -0.63
CA ALA A 242 4.33 -10.38 -1.53
C ALA A 242 4.40 -8.98 -0.91
N PHE A 243 5.54 -8.63 -0.32
CA PHE A 243 5.73 -7.39 0.42
C PHE A 243 6.67 -6.45 -0.35
N GLY A 244 6.17 -5.29 -0.78
CA GLY A 244 6.98 -4.44 -1.64
C GLY A 244 6.47 -3.03 -1.91
N ASP A 245 6.97 -2.47 -3.01
CA ASP A 245 6.61 -1.13 -3.50
C ASP A 245 5.61 -1.18 -4.68
N SER A 246 5.60 -0.13 -5.53
CA SER A 246 4.73 -0.01 -6.72
C SER A 246 4.88 -1.16 -7.71
N ILE A 247 6.04 -1.81 -7.80
CA ILE A 247 6.21 -2.95 -8.71
C ILE A 247 5.46 -4.17 -8.17
N THR A 248 5.42 -4.32 -6.84
CA THR A 248 4.66 -5.38 -6.17
C THR A 248 3.17 -5.09 -6.12
N GLU A 249 2.78 -3.84 -5.87
CA GLU A 249 1.40 -3.36 -6.01
C GLU A 249 0.88 -3.58 -7.44
N GLY A 250 1.76 -3.45 -8.44
CA GLY A 250 1.49 -3.65 -9.85
C GLY A 250 1.13 -2.37 -10.59
N GLY A 251 1.82 -1.27 -10.31
CA GLY A 251 1.49 0.08 -10.76
C GLY A 251 1.43 0.32 -12.28
N ALA A 252 1.89 -0.62 -13.11
CA ALA A 252 1.75 -0.57 -14.57
C ALA A 252 1.04 -1.80 -15.15
N THR A 253 0.27 -2.51 -14.34
CA THR A 253 -0.56 -3.62 -14.81
C THR A 253 -1.84 -3.11 -15.49
N THR A 254 -2.40 -3.91 -16.39
CA THR A 254 -3.73 -3.64 -16.95
C THR A 254 -4.78 -3.72 -15.82
N THR A 255 -5.53 -2.62 -15.62
CA THR A 255 -6.61 -2.56 -14.61
C THR A 255 -7.62 -3.70 -14.81
N ASP A 256 -8.05 -4.31 -13.71
CA ASP A 256 -8.98 -5.46 -13.66
C ASP A 256 -8.49 -6.76 -14.32
N ALA A 257 -7.28 -6.79 -14.89
CA ALA A 257 -6.76 -7.99 -15.56
C ALA A 257 -6.10 -8.99 -14.58
N ASN A 258 -5.84 -8.59 -13.34
CA ASN A 258 -5.17 -9.41 -12.31
C ASN A 258 -3.84 -10.02 -12.82
N GLN A 259 -3.02 -9.18 -13.47
CA GLN A 259 -1.72 -9.54 -14.08
C GLN A 259 -0.52 -9.11 -13.22
N ARG A 260 -0.76 -8.71 -11.97
CA ARG A 260 0.30 -8.38 -11.01
C ARG A 260 1.13 -9.64 -10.76
N TRP A 261 2.43 -9.50 -10.52
CA TRP A 261 3.27 -10.69 -10.30
C TRP A 261 2.79 -11.58 -9.13
N PRO A 262 2.19 -11.05 -8.03
CA PRO A 262 1.61 -11.90 -6.99
C PRO A 262 0.38 -12.71 -7.47
N ASP A 263 -0.45 -12.15 -8.36
CA ASP A 263 -1.60 -12.87 -8.94
C ASP A 263 -1.12 -14.01 -9.85
N VAL A 264 -0.12 -13.74 -10.69
CA VAL A 264 0.48 -14.75 -11.57
C VAL A 264 1.14 -15.86 -10.72
N LEU A 265 1.84 -15.50 -9.64
CA LEU A 265 2.41 -16.47 -8.70
C LEU A 265 1.32 -17.31 -8.03
N ALA A 266 0.22 -16.69 -7.60
CA ALA A 266 -0.93 -17.40 -7.03
C ALA A 266 -1.48 -18.45 -8.01
N ARG A 267 -1.69 -18.07 -9.28
CA ARG A 267 -2.14 -19.00 -10.31
C ARG A 267 -1.16 -20.16 -10.52
N ARG A 268 0.15 -19.91 -10.51
CA ARG A 268 1.19 -20.96 -10.61
C ARG A 268 1.12 -21.92 -9.42
N LEU A 269 1.00 -21.40 -8.20
CA LEU A 269 0.89 -22.20 -6.96
C LEU A 269 -0.41 -23.01 -6.91
N ALA A 270 -1.52 -22.47 -7.43
CA ALA A 270 -2.80 -23.16 -7.49
C ALA A 270 -2.78 -24.42 -8.39
N GLN A 271 -1.86 -24.50 -9.36
CA GLN A 271 -1.67 -25.67 -10.22
C GLN A 271 -0.91 -26.83 -9.52
N LEU A 272 -0.31 -26.58 -8.35
CA LEU A 272 0.37 -27.63 -7.60
C LEU A 272 -0.63 -28.66 -7.01
N PRO A 273 -0.16 -29.87 -6.65
CA PRO A 273 -0.96 -30.81 -5.87
C PRO A 273 -1.48 -30.14 -4.58
N PRO A 274 -2.67 -30.52 -4.07
CA PRO A 274 -3.27 -29.86 -2.90
C PRO A 274 -2.36 -29.71 -1.68
N SER A 275 -1.48 -30.68 -1.42
CA SER A 275 -0.51 -30.67 -0.32
C SER A 275 0.59 -29.60 -0.44
N ARG A 276 0.74 -28.98 -1.62
CA ARG A 276 1.79 -27.99 -1.93
C ARG A 276 1.23 -26.64 -2.36
N ARG A 277 -0.08 -26.47 -2.42
CA ARG A 277 -0.69 -25.19 -2.78
C ARG A 277 -0.48 -24.19 -1.65
N LEU A 278 -0.22 -22.94 -2.01
CA LEU A 278 -0.16 -21.82 -1.09
C LEU A 278 -1.03 -20.70 -1.64
N SER A 279 -1.55 -19.86 -0.76
CA SER A 279 -2.14 -18.59 -1.17
C SER A 279 -1.04 -17.54 -1.33
N VAL A 280 -1.33 -16.49 -2.09
CA VAL A 280 -0.44 -15.32 -2.23
C VAL A 280 -1.23 -14.06 -1.94
N VAL A 281 -0.73 -13.19 -1.08
CA VAL A 281 -1.38 -11.93 -0.74
C VAL A 281 -0.44 -10.77 -1.04
N ASN A 282 -1.00 -9.65 -1.51
CA ASN A 282 -0.23 -8.51 -2.00
C ASN A 282 -0.22 -7.37 -0.96
N ALA A 283 0.95 -7.11 -0.39
CA ALA A 283 1.21 -6.02 0.54
C ALA A 283 2.12 -4.95 -0.08
N GLY A 284 2.03 -4.74 -1.39
CA GLY A 284 2.67 -3.64 -2.11
C GLY A 284 2.04 -2.28 -1.79
N ILE A 285 2.86 -1.23 -1.79
CA ILE A 285 2.40 0.17 -1.73
C ILE A 285 3.19 0.99 -2.74
N GLY A 286 2.49 1.73 -3.61
CA GLY A 286 3.11 2.61 -4.58
C GLY A 286 4.05 3.63 -3.95
N GLY A 287 5.27 3.75 -4.47
CA GLY A 287 6.27 4.70 -3.96
C GLY A 287 6.88 4.34 -2.59
N ASN A 288 6.55 3.20 -2.01
CA ASN A 288 7.04 2.81 -0.69
C ASN A 288 8.56 2.63 -0.67
N ARG A 289 9.16 3.04 0.46
CA ARG A 289 10.59 2.96 0.71
C ARG A 289 10.86 1.98 1.83
N LEU A 290 12.03 1.33 1.79
CA LEU A 290 12.48 0.41 2.83
C LEU A 290 12.66 1.15 4.15
N LEU A 291 13.47 2.22 4.14
CA LEU A 291 14.06 2.79 5.36
C LEU A 291 13.23 3.94 5.96
N THR A 292 12.54 4.72 5.14
CA THR A 292 11.88 5.96 5.57
C THR A 292 10.45 6.06 5.09
N ASP A 293 9.59 6.70 5.86
CA ASP A 293 8.19 6.94 5.46
C ASP A 293 8.17 7.76 4.17
N ALA A 294 7.42 7.33 3.17
CA ALA A 294 7.33 8.04 1.91
C ALA A 294 6.23 9.11 2.00
N GLY A 295 6.65 10.37 2.09
CA GLY A 295 5.74 11.51 2.17
C GLY A 295 4.97 11.76 0.87
N PRO A 296 4.00 12.69 0.88
CA PRO A 296 3.23 13.02 -0.31
C PRO A 296 4.14 13.60 -1.41
N THR A 297 4.18 12.97 -2.58
CA THR A 297 4.92 13.48 -3.74
C THR A 297 4.07 14.46 -4.55
N GLY A 298 4.72 15.53 -5.04
CA GLY A 298 4.12 16.74 -5.62
C GLY A 298 3.31 16.62 -6.92
N ALA A 299 2.87 15.42 -7.31
CA ALA A 299 1.98 15.23 -8.46
C ALA A 299 0.64 14.55 -8.12
N GLY A 300 0.35 14.21 -6.85
CA GLY A 300 -0.86 13.43 -6.58
C GLY A 300 -1.48 13.52 -5.20
N ALA A 301 -1.01 14.37 -4.29
CA ALA A 301 -1.56 14.48 -2.92
C ALA A 301 -1.58 13.16 -2.09
N ASN A 302 -1.23 12.01 -2.67
CA ASN A 302 -1.31 10.71 -2.03
C ASN A 302 -0.15 10.50 -1.06
N ASN A 303 -0.45 9.95 0.12
CA ASN A 303 0.54 9.48 1.06
C ASN A 303 1.07 8.10 0.60
N LEU A 304 2.38 7.97 0.39
CA LEU A 304 3.03 6.76 -0.13
C LEU A 304 3.36 5.74 0.99
N GLY A 305 2.74 5.92 2.16
CA GLY A 305 2.74 4.98 3.27
C GLY A 305 3.94 5.10 4.20
N ARG A 306 3.80 4.44 5.35
CA ARG A 306 4.90 4.23 6.30
C ARG A 306 5.99 3.37 5.67
N SER A 307 7.23 3.52 6.13
CA SER A 307 8.36 2.74 5.66
C SER A 307 8.07 1.24 5.74
N ALA A 308 8.72 0.47 4.87
CA ALA A 308 8.58 -0.96 4.86
C ALA A 308 8.98 -1.57 6.22
N GLU A 309 10.01 -1.02 6.87
CA GLU A 309 10.37 -1.39 8.24
C GLU A 309 9.26 -1.09 9.26
N SER A 310 8.60 0.06 9.17
CA SER A 310 7.56 0.43 10.13
C SER A 310 6.32 -0.45 10.01
N ARG A 311 5.98 -0.88 8.78
CA ARG A 311 4.74 -1.62 8.51
C ARG A 311 4.89 -3.14 8.45
N PHE A 312 6.11 -3.67 8.46
CA PHE A 312 6.38 -5.08 8.17
C PHE A 312 5.54 -6.07 8.99
N ASP A 313 5.55 -5.94 10.32
CA ASP A 313 4.83 -6.90 11.17
C ASP A 313 3.33 -6.85 10.89
N ARG A 314 2.77 -5.64 10.83
CA ARG A 314 1.35 -5.43 10.53
C ARG A 314 1.00 -6.00 9.16
N ASP A 315 1.70 -5.61 8.10
CA ASP A 315 1.27 -5.91 6.73
C ASP A 315 1.73 -7.29 6.22
N ALA A 316 2.70 -7.93 6.87
CA ALA A 316 3.21 -9.24 6.47
C ALA A 316 3.03 -10.33 7.54
N LEU A 317 3.42 -10.08 8.80
CA LEU A 317 3.58 -11.16 9.78
C LEU A 317 2.31 -11.48 10.58
N THR A 318 1.37 -10.53 10.69
CA THR A 318 0.09 -10.74 11.43
C THR A 318 -1.03 -11.37 10.60
N LEU A 319 -0.76 -11.69 9.33
CA LEU A 319 -1.68 -12.42 8.47
C LEU A 319 -1.75 -13.89 8.88
N PRO A 320 -2.85 -14.59 8.63
CA PRO A 320 -2.99 -15.96 9.11
C PRO A 320 -2.15 -16.93 8.28
N ALA A 321 -1.56 -17.92 8.97
CA ALA A 321 -0.75 -18.98 8.38
C ALA A 321 0.38 -18.49 7.45
N VAL A 322 1.01 -17.36 7.78
CA VAL A 322 2.16 -16.85 7.03
C VAL A 322 3.30 -17.85 7.11
N ARG A 323 3.73 -18.31 5.94
CA ARG A 323 4.82 -19.27 5.79
C ARG A 323 6.04 -18.62 5.14
N ASP A 324 5.79 -17.73 4.18
CA ASP A 324 6.82 -17.12 3.35
C ASP A 324 6.53 -15.64 3.16
N VAL A 325 7.59 -14.83 3.17
CA VAL A 325 7.53 -13.41 2.82
C VAL A 325 8.55 -13.14 1.71
N ILE A 326 8.07 -12.69 0.55
CA ILE A 326 8.90 -12.20 -0.55
C ILE A 326 9.02 -10.69 -0.39
N VAL A 327 10.24 -10.19 -0.18
CA VAL A 327 10.53 -8.76 0.02
C VAL A 327 11.12 -8.18 -1.26
N SER A 328 10.42 -7.23 -1.90
CA SER A 328 10.84 -6.55 -3.14
C SER A 328 10.69 -5.04 -3.01
N LEU A 329 11.78 -4.35 -2.66
CA LEU A 329 11.85 -2.92 -2.33
C LEU A 329 13.18 -2.30 -2.77
N GLY A 330 13.36 -0.99 -2.54
CA GLY A 330 14.63 -0.28 -2.67
C GLY A 330 14.71 0.66 -3.87
N ASN A 331 13.81 0.50 -4.86
CA ASN A 331 13.79 1.36 -6.04
C ASN A 331 13.47 2.82 -5.68
N ASN A 332 12.49 3.05 -4.81
CA ASN A 332 12.10 4.39 -4.36
C ASN A 332 13.12 5.01 -3.40
N ASP A 333 13.79 4.21 -2.57
CA ASP A 333 14.90 4.67 -1.73
C ASP A 333 16.01 5.25 -2.61
N LEU A 334 16.41 4.49 -3.65
CA LEU A 334 17.41 4.88 -4.64
C LEU A 334 16.99 6.14 -5.41
N GLY A 335 15.78 6.14 -5.98
CA GLY A 335 15.28 7.27 -6.79
C GLY A 335 15.13 8.58 -6.00
N SER A 336 14.91 8.48 -4.69
CA SER A 336 14.81 9.64 -3.80
C SER A 336 16.11 10.00 -3.09
N ASN A 337 17.18 9.21 -3.27
CA ASN A 337 18.41 9.29 -2.46
C ASN A 337 18.12 9.36 -0.94
N ALA A 338 17.15 8.57 -0.48
CA ALA A 338 16.58 8.71 0.85
C ALA A 338 17.34 7.90 1.90
N GLY A 339 18.38 8.49 2.49
CA GLY A 339 19.08 7.92 3.64
C GLY A 339 18.19 7.81 4.88
N VAL A 340 18.69 7.11 5.92
CA VAL A 340 17.96 6.86 7.18
C VAL A 340 17.59 8.16 7.90
N HIS A 341 18.50 9.15 7.89
CA HIS A 341 18.27 10.45 8.50
C HIS A 341 18.01 11.53 7.44
N PRO A 342 17.16 12.54 7.74
CA PRO A 342 16.89 13.64 6.81
C PRO A 342 18.17 14.36 6.38
N GLY A 343 18.35 14.52 5.06
CA GLY A 343 19.52 15.17 4.48
C GLY A 343 20.76 14.28 4.33
N GLU A 344 20.74 13.06 4.89
CA GLU A 344 21.79 12.08 4.63
C GLU A 344 21.55 11.37 3.31
N PRO A 345 22.59 11.20 2.48
CA PRO A 345 22.43 10.51 1.22
C PRO A 345 22.39 8.99 1.46
N LEU A 346 21.65 8.29 0.61
CA LEU A 346 21.53 6.84 0.69
C LEU A 346 22.88 6.16 0.42
N THR A 347 23.09 5.04 1.12
CA THR A 347 24.24 4.13 0.95
C THR A 347 23.76 2.68 0.79
N ALA A 348 24.58 1.83 0.17
CA ALA A 348 24.29 0.40 0.03
C ALA A 348 24.18 -0.29 1.41
N SER A 349 25.08 0.04 2.34
CA SER A 349 25.07 -0.51 3.70
C SER A 349 23.76 -0.23 4.45
N GLN A 350 23.14 0.94 4.25
CA GLN A 350 21.84 1.25 4.84
C GLN A 350 20.73 0.34 4.30
N LEU A 351 20.66 0.13 2.98
CA LEU A 351 19.69 -0.79 2.37
C LEU A 351 19.93 -2.24 2.81
N ILE A 352 21.18 -2.70 2.77
CA ILE A 352 21.59 -4.03 3.22
C ILE A 352 21.15 -4.27 4.67
N ALA A 353 21.42 -3.31 5.56
CA ALA A 353 21.00 -3.41 6.95
C ALA A 353 19.47 -3.44 7.11
N GLY A 354 18.72 -2.65 6.32
CA GLY A 354 17.26 -2.67 6.31
C GLY A 354 16.69 -4.02 5.88
N PHE A 355 17.18 -4.59 4.77
CA PHE A 355 16.79 -5.92 4.31
C PHE A 355 17.13 -6.99 5.37
N GLY A 356 18.32 -6.91 5.98
CA GLY A 356 18.72 -7.80 7.06
C GLY A 356 17.78 -7.74 8.27
N ARG A 357 17.29 -6.55 8.64
CA ARG A 357 16.31 -6.38 9.74
C ARG A 357 14.95 -6.99 9.39
N LEU A 358 14.45 -6.82 8.17
CA LEU A 358 13.21 -7.49 7.74
C LEU A 358 13.36 -9.01 7.74
N ALA A 359 14.50 -9.53 7.25
CA ALA A 359 14.80 -10.95 7.25
C ALA A 359 14.84 -11.53 8.67
N ALA A 360 15.49 -10.84 9.61
CA ALA A 360 15.54 -11.25 11.01
C ALA A 360 14.15 -11.28 11.66
N ARG A 361 13.30 -10.29 11.39
CA ARG A 361 11.92 -10.23 11.93
C ARG A 361 11.03 -11.34 11.38
N ALA A 362 11.11 -11.62 10.08
CA ALA A 362 10.36 -12.73 9.47
C ALA A 362 10.74 -14.07 10.13
N ARG A 363 12.05 -14.32 10.29
CA ARG A 363 12.55 -15.54 10.96
C ARG A 363 12.11 -15.62 12.41
N ALA A 364 12.16 -14.50 13.16
CA ALA A 364 11.69 -14.44 14.54
C ALA A 364 10.19 -14.76 14.67
N ALA A 365 9.39 -14.45 13.64
CA ALA A 365 7.99 -14.81 13.54
C ALA A 365 7.72 -16.21 12.97
N GLY A 366 8.77 -17.00 12.69
CA GLY A 366 8.65 -18.36 12.14
C GLY A 366 8.38 -18.42 10.63
N ALA A 367 8.45 -17.30 9.91
CA ALA A 367 8.29 -17.25 8.47
C ALA A 367 9.66 -17.36 7.76
N ARG A 368 9.68 -18.03 6.60
CA ARG A 368 10.83 -17.95 5.69
C ARG A 368 10.78 -16.63 4.94
N VAL A 369 11.95 -16.09 4.66
CA VAL A 369 12.10 -14.82 3.94
C VAL A 369 12.82 -15.06 2.62
N HIS A 370 12.34 -14.39 1.58
CA HIS A 370 12.94 -14.39 0.26
C HIS A 370 13.22 -12.95 -0.14
N LEU A 371 14.50 -12.62 -0.29
CA LEU A 371 14.89 -11.29 -0.75
C LEU A 371 14.91 -11.28 -2.27
N ALA A 372 14.19 -10.34 -2.86
CA ALA A 372 14.23 -10.09 -4.28
C ALA A 372 15.24 -8.99 -4.62
N THR A 373 16.05 -9.22 -5.66
CA THR A 373 16.94 -8.18 -6.19
C THR A 373 16.14 -6.98 -6.71
N ILE A 374 16.65 -5.77 -6.51
CA ILE A 374 16.08 -4.51 -6.99
C ILE A 374 16.12 -4.48 -8.51
N THR A 375 14.97 -4.33 -9.16
CA THR A 375 14.86 -4.28 -10.63
C THR A 375 15.58 -3.07 -11.24
N PRO A 376 15.92 -3.10 -12.54
CA PRO A 376 16.46 -1.94 -13.25
C PRO A 376 15.52 -0.73 -13.19
N ASN A 377 16.10 0.47 -13.17
CA ASN A 377 15.37 1.73 -13.23
C ASN A 377 16.15 2.73 -14.09
N GLY A 378 15.60 3.06 -15.25
CA GLY A 378 16.22 3.96 -16.22
C GLY A 378 16.28 5.43 -15.81
N LYS A 379 15.77 5.79 -14.63
CA LYS A 379 15.85 7.13 -14.03
C LYS A 379 16.96 7.27 -12.99
N LEU A 380 17.64 6.18 -12.61
CA LEU A 380 18.73 6.25 -11.64
C LEU A 380 19.96 6.91 -12.26
N ASP A 381 20.63 7.75 -11.48
CA ASP A 381 21.95 8.24 -11.83
C ASP A 381 23.04 7.17 -11.59
N ALA A 382 24.28 7.45 -12.00
CA ALA A 382 25.39 6.51 -11.87
C ALA A 382 25.69 6.14 -10.40
N ARG A 383 25.42 7.04 -9.45
CA ARG A 383 25.64 6.76 -8.02
C ARG A 383 24.59 5.78 -7.50
N ALA A 384 23.31 6.06 -7.75
CA ALA A 384 22.21 5.20 -7.34
C ALA A 384 22.31 3.83 -8.02
N GLU A 385 22.70 3.78 -9.30
CA GLU A 385 22.91 2.51 -10.00
C GLU A 385 24.05 1.70 -9.39
N LYS A 386 25.16 2.35 -9.00
CA LYS A 386 26.22 1.67 -8.25
C LYS A 386 25.70 1.06 -6.95
N ILE A 387 24.93 1.82 -6.16
CA ILE A 387 24.32 1.33 -4.91
C ILE A 387 23.39 0.14 -5.21
N ARG A 388 22.54 0.23 -6.24
CA ARG A 388 21.63 -0.84 -6.66
C ARG A 388 22.39 -2.13 -6.97
N THR A 389 23.46 -2.04 -7.75
CA THR A 389 24.28 -3.21 -8.12
C THR A 389 24.98 -3.84 -6.92
N GLU A 390 25.50 -3.02 -5.98
CA GLU A 390 26.15 -3.50 -4.75
C GLU A 390 25.14 -4.24 -3.85
N VAL A 391 23.94 -3.67 -3.63
CA VAL A 391 22.88 -4.32 -2.87
C VAL A 391 22.43 -5.62 -3.54
N ASN A 392 22.27 -5.62 -4.87
CA ASN A 392 21.88 -6.82 -5.61
C ASN A 392 22.96 -7.91 -5.58
N GLN A 393 24.24 -7.56 -5.56
CA GLN A 393 25.34 -8.51 -5.38
C GLN A 393 25.27 -9.16 -3.98
N TRP A 394 25.02 -8.35 -2.94
CA TRP A 394 24.82 -8.86 -1.58
C TRP A 394 23.56 -9.73 -1.44
N ILE A 395 22.45 -9.38 -2.10
CA ILE A 395 21.27 -10.25 -2.13
C ILE A 395 21.64 -11.61 -2.76
N ARG A 396 22.38 -11.60 -3.88
CA ARG A 396 22.76 -12.82 -4.60
C ARG A 396 23.77 -13.71 -3.87
N SER A 397 24.62 -13.16 -3.00
CA SER A 397 25.56 -13.97 -2.21
C SER A 397 24.84 -14.89 -1.22
N GLY A 398 23.60 -14.55 -0.85
CA GLY A 398 22.81 -15.33 0.10
C GLY A 398 23.14 -15.05 1.56
N ASP A 399 23.94 -14.02 1.83
CA ASP A 399 24.42 -13.65 3.18
C ASP A 399 23.30 -13.24 4.16
N ALA A 400 22.06 -13.10 3.68
CA ALA A 400 20.89 -12.81 4.50
C ALA A 400 20.19 -14.06 5.08
N ASP A 401 20.73 -15.27 4.84
CA ASP A 401 20.14 -16.57 5.21
C ASP A 401 18.70 -16.77 4.70
N GLY A 402 18.30 -16.02 3.66
CA GLY A 402 17.04 -16.16 2.94
C GLY A 402 17.29 -16.65 1.52
N SER A 403 16.29 -17.30 0.89
CA SER A 403 16.48 -17.70 -0.51
C SER A 403 16.31 -16.50 -1.45
N VAL A 404 17.11 -16.45 -2.51
CA VAL A 404 17.13 -15.33 -3.44
C VAL A 404 16.09 -15.47 -4.55
N ILE A 405 15.45 -14.36 -4.92
CA ILE A 405 14.63 -14.25 -6.12
C ILE A 405 15.22 -13.14 -7.01
N ASP A 406 15.82 -13.51 -8.14
CA ASP A 406 16.53 -12.56 -9.00
C ASP A 406 15.58 -11.86 -10.00
N PHE A 407 14.73 -10.97 -9.47
CA PHE A 407 13.85 -10.12 -10.28
C PHE A 407 14.62 -9.21 -11.25
N ASP A 408 15.84 -8.78 -10.91
CA ASP A 408 16.69 -7.97 -11.79
C ASP A 408 17.04 -8.75 -13.05
N ALA A 409 17.56 -9.97 -12.91
CA ALA A 409 17.87 -10.83 -14.05
C ALA A 409 16.62 -11.22 -14.84
N ALA A 410 15.46 -11.35 -14.18
CA ALA A 410 14.21 -11.73 -14.83
C ALA A 410 13.69 -10.66 -15.81
N VAL A 411 14.00 -9.38 -15.59
CA VAL A 411 13.41 -8.29 -16.39
C VAL A 411 14.40 -7.35 -17.08
N ARG A 412 15.69 -7.41 -16.76
CA ARG A 412 16.70 -6.52 -17.37
C ARG A 412 16.93 -6.84 -18.84
N ASP A 413 17.28 -5.81 -19.61
CA ASP A 413 17.75 -5.97 -20.98
C ASP A 413 19.14 -6.65 -20.96
N PRO A 414 19.36 -7.78 -21.65
CA PRO A 414 20.68 -8.40 -21.74
C PRO A 414 21.71 -7.52 -22.47
N ALA A 415 21.28 -6.58 -23.33
CA ALA A 415 22.15 -5.65 -24.03
C ALA A 415 22.49 -4.39 -23.19
N ASP A 416 21.62 -4.03 -22.24
CA ASP A 416 21.82 -2.92 -21.30
C ASP A 416 21.22 -3.27 -19.93
N PRO A 417 21.99 -3.93 -19.04
CA PRO A 417 21.50 -4.42 -17.74
C PRO A 417 20.99 -3.34 -16.77
N HIS A 418 21.19 -2.05 -17.09
CA HIS A 418 20.69 -0.92 -16.29
C HIS A 418 19.23 -0.56 -16.62
N ARG A 419 18.62 -1.20 -17.64
CA ARG A 419 17.26 -0.91 -18.09
C ARG A 419 16.41 -2.18 -18.15
N LEU A 420 15.10 -1.98 -18.09
CA LEU A 420 14.14 -3.04 -18.38
C LEU A 420 14.27 -3.45 -19.85
N LEU A 421 14.15 -4.75 -20.11
CA LEU A 421 13.98 -5.27 -21.47
C LEU A 421 12.82 -4.51 -22.14
N PRO A 422 12.97 -3.99 -23.38
CA PRO A 422 11.94 -3.18 -24.02
C PRO A 422 10.55 -3.83 -24.05
N ALA A 423 10.49 -5.16 -24.24
CA ALA A 423 9.25 -5.92 -24.22
C ALA A 423 8.54 -5.94 -22.84
N TYR A 424 9.28 -5.73 -21.76
CA TYR A 424 8.79 -5.70 -20.39
C TYR A 424 8.58 -4.29 -19.86
N ASN A 425 9.03 -3.25 -20.56
CA ASN A 425 8.91 -1.87 -20.11
C ASN A 425 7.47 -1.35 -20.35
N SER A 426 6.88 -0.72 -19.35
CA SER A 426 5.57 -0.03 -19.47
C SER A 426 5.64 1.27 -20.27
N GLY A 427 6.85 1.77 -20.53
CA GLY A 427 7.12 3.04 -21.21
C GLY A 427 7.68 4.11 -20.28
N ASP A 428 7.59 3.92 -18.95
CA ASP A 428 8.07 4.90 -17.97
C ASP A 428 9.51 4.65 -17.48
N THR A 429 10.14 3.58 -17.97
CA THR A 429 11.51 3.12 -17.65
C THR A 429 11.74 2.61 -16.23
N VAL A 430 10.69 2.45 -15.42
CA VAL A 430 10.75 1.96 -14.03
C VAL A 430 9.88 0.72 -13.83
N HIS A 431 8.64 0.76 -14.30
CA HIS A 431 7.66 -0.28 -14.02
C HIS A 431 7.61 -1.32 -15.14
N PRO A 432 7.69 -2.62 -14.79
CA PRO A 432 7.36 -3.69 -15.73
C PRO A 432 5.88 -3.64 -16.12
N ASN A 433 5.57 -3.86 -17.40
CA ASN A 433 4.22 -4.11 -17.89
C ASN A 433 3.75 -5.54 -17.54
N ASP A 434 2.54 -5.94 -17.96
CA ASP A 434 2.00 -7.28 -17.69
C ASP A 434 2.93 -8.44 -18.12
N ALA A 435 3.70 -8.28 -19.22
CA ALA A 435 4.67 -9.30 -19.64
C ALA A 435 5.88 -9.37 -18.71
N GLY A 436 6.38 -8.22 -18.25
CA GLY A 436 7.46 -8.16 -17.27
C GLY A 436 7.05 -8.67 -15.89
N LEU A 437 5.84 -8.33 -15.42
CA LEU A 437 5.29 -8.84 -14.15
C LEU A 437 5.08 -10.36 -14.21
N ARG A 438 4.69 -10.90 -15.37
CA ARG A 438 4.67 -12.36 -15.59
C ARG A 438 6.07 -12.97 -15.51
N ALA A 439 7.07 -12.37 -16.17
CA ALA A 439 8.45 -12.86 -16.11
C ALA A 439 9.00 -12.88 -14.67
N MET A 440 8.72 -11.85 -13.87
CA MET A 440 9.02 -11.84 -12.44
C MET A 440 8.35 -12.99 -11.71
N ALA A 441 7.06 -13.20 -11.92
CA ALA A 441 6.36 -14.30 -11.26
C ALA A 441 6.94 -15.67 -11.67
N GLU A 442 7.30 -15.86 -12.94
CA GLU A 442 7.86 -17.11 -13.48
C GLU A 442 9.25 -17.45 -12.93
N CYS A 443 10.06 -16.44 -12.60
CA CYS A 443 11.39 -16.65 -12.03
C CYS A 443 11.36 -17.22 -10.60
N VAL A 444 10.23 -17.11 -9.89
CA VAL A 444 10.06 -17.69 -8.56
C VAL A 444 10.04 -19.22 -8.65
N ARG A 445 10.97 -19.88 -7.99
CA ARG A 445 11.03 -21.35 -7.92
C ARG A 445 10.05 -21.87 -6.87
N LEU A 446 8.93 -22.47 -7.29
CA LEU A 446 7.88 -22.91 -6.36
C LEU A 446 8.33 -23.96 -5.34
N SER A 447 9.43 -24.67 -5.57
CA SER A 447 10.00 -25.63 -4.63
C SER A 447 10.76 -25.00 -3.45
N THR A 448 11.11 -23.71 -3.55
CA THR A 448 11.74 -22.98 -2.44
C THR A 448 10.71 -22.33 -1.51
N LEU A 449 9.45 -22.24 -1.97
CA LEU A 449 8.28 -21.86 -1.18
C LEU A 449 7.72 -23.06 -0.41
#